data_AF-A0AA90PI79-F1
#
_entry.id   AF-A0AA90PI79-F1
#
_cell.length_a   1.000
_cell.length_b   1.000
_cell.length_c   1.000
_cell.angle_alpha   90.00
_cell.angle_beta   90.00
_cell.angle_gamma   90.00
#
_symmetry.space_group_name_H-M   'P 1'
#
loop_
_entity.id
_entity.type
_entity.pdbx_description
1 polymer ?
#
loop_
_entity_poly.entity_id
_entity_poly.type
_entity_poly.pdbx_seq_one_letter_code
_entity_poly.pdbx_strand_id
1 'polypeptide(L)'
;MRRKSDKELEAIFKMIEEYHKEYLADKKIVLPKLKNKDGSYTKDALILIALAEGYPNTKPMSKTDLTNIIREFYPDVNDMQQARHLGAQKGWYIVSGTRGEIIKIPKGFYYLQSLEIPHPSFVEHRKTGIISDDFEVKKRICLSMCYLWFERK
;
A
#
# COMPACT_ATOMS: atom_id res chain seq x y z
N MET A 1 18.27 14.06 4.51
CA MET A 1 17.35 14.23 3.37
C MET A 1 16.96 15.70 3.32
N ARG A 2 16.87 16.34 2.15
CA ARG A 2 16.45 17.75 2.06
C ARG A 2 14.92 17.79 2.09
N ARG A 3 14.33 18.71 2.87
CA ARG A 3 12.89 18.97 2.84
C ARG A 3 12.50 19.35 1.41
N LYS A 4 11.58 18.61 0.81
CA LYS A 4 11.05 18.92 -0.53
C LYS A 4 10.11 20.11 -0.47
N SER A 5 10.17 20.92 -1.51
CA SER A 5 9.21 22.00 -1.73
C SER A 5 7.86 21.42 -2.17
N ASP A 6 6.79 22.14 -1.89
CA ASP A 6 5.43 21.75 -2.30
C ASP A 6 5.34 21.49 -3.81
N LYS A 7 6.05 22.28 -4.62
CA LYS A 7 6.10 22.13 -6.07
C LYS A 7 6.71 20.80 -6.52
N GLU A 8 7.74 20.32 -5.82
CA GLU A 8 8.36 19.03 -6.14
C GLU A 8 7.43 17.87 -5.79
N LEU A 9 6.70 17.97 -4.66
CA LEU A 9 5.72 16.97 -4.27
C LEU A 9 4.57 16.89 -5.28
N GLU A 10 4.06 18.05 -5.70
CA GLU A 10 3.00 18.15 -6.71
C GLU A 10 3.46 17.62 -8.08
N ALA A 11 4.71 17.88 -8.48
CA ALA A 11 5.26 17.37 -9.73
C ALA A 11 5.38 15.83 -9.73
N ILE A 12 5.90 15.24 -8.64
CA ILE A 12 5.99 13.78 -8.52
C ILE A 12 4.59 13.17 -8.47
N PHE A 13 3.66 13.78 -7.75
CA PHE A 13 2.29 13.28 -7.67
C PHE A 13 1.58 13.33 -9.03
N LYS A 14 1.79 14.38 -9.82
CA LYS A 14 1.23 14.49 -11.17
C LYS A 14 1.75 13.38 -12.09
N MET A 15 3.05 13.08 -12.02
CA MET A 15 3.62 11.94 -12.75
C MET A 15 2.90 10.64 -12.37
N ILE A 16 2.72 10.38 -11.08
CA ILE A 16 2.00 9.19 -10.60
C ILE A 16 0.55 9.16 -11.13
N GLU A 17 -0.13 10.30 -11.16
CA GLU A 17 -1.50 10.42 -11.68
C GLU A 17 -1.57 10.09 -13.18
N GLU A 18 -0.58 10.52 -13.96
CA GLU A 18 -0.47 10.19 -15.39
C GLU A 18 -0.28 8.68 -15.60
N TYR A 19 0.67 8.05 -14.89
CA TYR A 19 0.86 6.59 -14.92
C TYR A 19 -0.37 5.82 -14.44
N HIS A 20 -1.03 6.31 -13.38
CA HIS A 20 -2.24 5.69 -12.86
C HIS A 20 -3.34 5.71 -13.92
N LYS A 21 -3.54 6.85 -14.59
CA LYS A 21 -4.55 7.00 -15.65
C LYS A 21 -4.27 6.09 -16.84
N GLU A 22 -3.01 5.90 -17.19
CA GLU A 22 -2.60 5.11 -18.35
C GLU A 22 -2.64 3.59 -18.10
N TYR A 23 -2.25 3.12 -16.91
CA TYR A 23 -2.03 1.68 -16.66
C TYR A 23 -2.91 1.06 -15.56
N LEU A 24 -3.34 1.85 -14.58
CA LEU A 24 -3.98 1.36 -13.36
C LEU A 24 -5.47 1.72 -13.24
N ALA A 25 -5.94 2.71 -14.01
CA ALA A 25 -7.34 3.14 -14.04
C ALA A 25 -8.28 2.00 -14.41
N ASP A 26 -7.91 1.22 -15.43
CA ASP A 26 -8.67 0.05 -15.88
C ASP A 26 -8.72 -1.07 -14.83
N LYS A 27 -7.76 -1.07 -13.89
CA LYS A 27 -7.59 -2.10 -12.85
C LYS A 27 -8.27 -1.73 -11.52
N LYS A 28 -9.11 -0.68 -11.51
CA LYS A 28 -9.86 -0.16 -10.35
C LYS A 28 -8.99 0.16 -9.12
N ILE A 29 -7.72 0.48 -9.34
CA ILE A 29 -6.82 0.90 -8.26
C ILE A 29 -7.23 2.28 -7.80
N VAL A 30 -7.38 2.47 -6.48
CA VAL A 30 -7.82 3.75 -5.92
C VAL A 30 -6.62 4.67 -5.74
N LEU A 31 -6.62 5.79 -6.47
CA LEU A 31 -5.68 6.88 -6.28
C LEU A 31 -5.99 7.63 -4.98
N PRO A 32 -5.04 7.77 -4.03
CA PRO A 32 -5.24 8.58 -2.84
C PRO A 32 -5.35 10.06 -3.21
N LYS A 33 -6.13 10.83 -2.44
CA LYS A 33 -6.22 12.28 -2.62
C LYS A 33 -4.91 12.95 -2.23
N LEU A 34 -4.46 13.95 -2.98
CA LEU A 34 -3.22 14.65 -2.65
C LEU A 34 -3.35 15.47 -1.34
N LYS A 35 -4.42 16.27 -1.23
CA LYS A 35 -4.71 17.13 -0.08
C LYS A 35 -6.07 16.78 0.56
N ASN A 36 -6.15 16.93 1.87
CA ASN A 36 -7.38 16.91 2.65
C ASN A 36 -8.19 18.19 2.42
N LYS A 37 -9.42 18.22 2.94
CA LYS A 37 -10.28 19.43 2.90
C LYS A 37 -9.62 20.63 3.59
N ASP A 38 -8.77 20.36 4.58
CA ASP A 38 -8.06 21.37 5.36
C ASP A 38 -6.77 21.88 4.66
N GLY A 39 -6.50 21.44 3.42
CA GLY A 39 -5.31 21.81 2.65
C GLY A 39 -4.04 21.02 2.99
N SER A 40 -4.06 20.20 4.04
CA SER A 40 -2.93 19.34 4.44
C SER A 40 -2.76 18.12 3.51
N TYR A 41 -1.53 17.69 3.24
CA TYR A 41 -1.27 16.52 2.39
C TYR A 41 -1.76 15.23 3.03
N THR A 42 -2.34 14.30 2.27
CA THR A 42 -2.71 13.00 2.87
C THR A 42 -1.47 12.15 3.15
N LYS A 43 -1.50 11.39 4.25
CA LYS A 43 -0.42 10.45 4.61
C LYS A 43 -0.16 9.46 3.48
N ASP A 44 -1.22 8.95 2.84
CA ASP A 44 -1.13 8.01 1.74
C ASP A 44 -0.44 8.59 0.51
N ALA A 45 -0.76 9.84 0.13
CA ALA A 45 -0.09 10.52 -0.97
C ALA A 45 1.39 10.78 -0.67
N LEU A 46 1.72 11.19 0.57
CA LEU A 46 3.10 11.41 0.98
C LEU A 46 3.93 10.12 0.91
N ILE A 47 3.37 8.98 1.37
CA ILE A 47 4.02 7.67 1.26
C ILE A 47 4.32 7.34 -0.20
N LEU A 48 3.32 7.51 -1.07
CA LEU A 48 3.43 7.21 -2.49
C LEU A 48 4.49 8.07 -3.17
N ILE A 49 4.50 9.38 -2.90
CA ILE A 49 5.49 10.34 -3.42
C ILE A 49 6.90 10.00 -2.92
N ALA A 50 7.03 9.63 -1.64
CA ALA A 50 8.33 9.26 -1.07
C ALA A 50 8.90 7.99 -1.71
N LEU A 51 8.05 7.01 -2.01
CA LEU A 51 8.47 5.76 -2.65
C LEU A 51 8.68 5.89 -4.17
N ALA A 52 7.94 6.78 -4.84
CA ALA A 52 8.08 7.08 -6.26
C ALA A 52 9.24 8.03 -6.57
N GLU A 53 9.95 8.52 -5.55
CA GLU A 53 11.11 9.36 -5.73
C GLU A 53 12.20 8.64 -6.53
N GLY A 54 12.54 9.21 -7.69
CA GLY A 54 13.56 8.66 -8.58
C GLY A 54 13.04 7.60 -9.56
N TYR A 55 11.72 7.40 -9.68
CA TYR A 55 11.15 6.50 -10.71
C TYR A 55 11.69 6.85 -12.12
N PRO A 56 12.07 5.85 -12.93
CA PRO A 56 11.97 4.40 -12.71
C PRO A 56 13.04 3.77 -11.81
N ASN A 57 14.12 4.49 -11.48
CA ASN A 57 15.21 4.03 -10.59
C ASN A 57 14.91 4.36 -9.11
N THR A 58 13.75 3.92 -8.63
CA THR A 58 13.36 4.06 -7.22
C THR A 58 14.37 3.34 -6.32
N LYS A 59 14.51 3.81 -5.07
CA LYS A 59 15.40 3.20 -4.08
C LYS A 59 14.57 2.55 -2.96
N PRO A 60 14.99 1.39 -2.43
CA PRO A 60 14.37 0.82 -1.25
C PRO A 60 14.54 1.76 -0.06
N MET A 61 13.44 2.05 0.63
CA MET A 61 13.41 2.97 1.76
C MET A 61 13.10 2.20 3.04
N SER A 62 13.82 2.51 4.12
CA SER A 62 13.51 1.89 5.40
C SER A 62 12.22 2.46 5.98
N LYS A 63 11.52 1.66 6.79
CA LYS A 63 10.35 2.08 7.54
C LYS A 63 10.61 3.31 8.41
N THR A 64 11.80 3.39 8.99
CA THR A 64 12.24 4.51 9.82
C THR A 64 12.38 5.78 8.99
N ASP A 65 13.01 5.70 7.82
CA ASP A 65 13.17 6.85 6.92
C ASP A 65 11.83 7.36 6.42
N LEU A 66 10.95 6.45 6.00
CA LEU A 66 9.60 6.81 5.57
C LEU A 66 8.82 7.50 6.70
N THR A 67 8.94 7.00 7.93
CA THR A 67 8.31 7.62 9.11
C THR A 67 8.89 9.00 9.38
N ASN A 68 10.21 9.18 9.25
CA ASN A 68 10.87 10.46 9.47
C ASN A 68 10.44 11.52 8.46
N ILE A 69 10.34 11.16 7.17
CA ILE A 69 9.83 12.06 6.12
C ILE A 69 8.42 12.53 6.46
N ILE A 70 7.57 11.60 6.90
CA ILE A 70 6.17 11.92 7.20
C ILE A 70 6.04 12.72 8.49
N ARG A 71 6.93 12.50 9.48
CA ARG A 71 7.00 13.32 10.69
C ARG A 71 7.33 14.78 10.42
N GLU A 72 7.96 15.11 9.28
CA GLU A 72 8.15 16.51 8.87
C GLU A 72 6.82 17.22 8.58
N PHE A 73 5.80 16.49 8.14
CA PHE A 73 4.45 17.02 7.86
C PHE A 73 3.47 16.75 9.01
N TYR A 74 3.62 15.60 9.68
CA TYR A 74 2.75 15.13 10.75
C TYR A 74 3.58 14.61 11.93
N PRO A 75 3.97 15.48 12.88
CA PRO A 75 4.88 15.12 13.96
C PRO A 75 4.31 14.02 14.90
N ASP A 76 2.99 13.91 14.98
CA ASP A 76 2.27 12.96 15.85
C ASP A 76 2.14 11.53 15.26
N VAL A 77 2.92 11.20 14.23
CA VAL A 77 2.90 9.86 13.62
C VAL A 77 3.88 8.94 14.33
N ASN A 78 3.32 7.96 15.06
CA ASN A 78 4.09 6.94 15.78
C ASN A 78 4.74 5.92 14.83
N ASP A 79 3.93 5.17 14.08
CA ASP A 79 4.43 4.07 13.25
C ASP A 79 3.66 3.94 11.91
N MET A 80 4.41 4.00 10.80
CA MET A 80 3.90 3.94 9.42
C MET A 80 3.66 2.51 8.93
N GLN A 81 2.79 1.76 9.62
CA GLN A 81 2.27 0.48 9.10
C GLN A 81 1.33 0.67 7.90
N GLN A 82 0.82 1.89 7.70
CA GLN A 82 -0.09 2.21 6.59
C GLN A 82 0.52 1.99 5.20
N ALA A 83 1.83 2.12 5.03
CA ALA A 83 2.50 1.84 3.77
C ALA A 83 2.27 0.41 3.27
N ARG A 84 2.27 -0.57 4.19
CA ARG A 84 1.97 -1.98 3.88
C ARG A 84 0.52 -2.17 3.45
N HIS A 85 -0.41 -1.45 4.08
CA HIS A 85 -1.82 -1.48 3.71
C HIS A 85 -2.07 -0.80 2.36
N LEU A 86 -1.32 0.25 2.03
CA LEU A 86 -1.43 0.97 0.77
C LEU A 86 -1.17 0.04 -0.43
N GLY A 87 -0.15 -0.82 -0.35
CA GLY A 87 0.15 -1.78 -1.41
C GLY A 87 -0.95 -2.84 -1.55
N ALA A 88 -1.09 -3.70 -0.54
CA ALA A 88 -1.97 -4.86 -0.62
C ALA A 88 -3.47 -4.53 -0.67
N GLN A 89 -3.93 -3.45 -0.01
CA GLN A 89 -5.36 -3.11 0.03
C GLN A 89 -5.80 -2.18 -1.09
N LYS A 90 -4.92 -1.28 -1.55
CA LYS A 90 -5.27 -0.31 -2.61
C LYS A 90 -4.73 -0.68 -3.99
N GLY A 91 -3.87 -1.70 -4.08
CA GLY A 91 -3.41 -2.29 -5.34
C GLY A 91 -2.08 -1.75 -5.87
N TRP A 92 -1.42 -0.86 -5.14
CA TRP A 92 -0.11 -0.32 -5.52
C TRP A 92 0.98 -1.36 -5.39
N TYR A 93 1.89 -1.45 -6.37
CA TYR A 93 2.94 -2.46 -6.38
C TYR A 93 4.13 -2.08 -5.47
N ILE A 94 3.82 -2.01 -4.18
CA ILE A 94 4.77 -1.76 -3.11
C ILE A 94 5.13 -3.10 -2.48
N VAL A 95 6.40 -3.45 -2.58
CA VAL A 95 6.99 -4.66 -2.00
C VAL A 95 7.54 -4.33 -0.62
N SER A 96 7.35 -5.23 0.33
CA SER A 96 7.91 -5.17 1.69
C SER A 96 8.90 -6.31 1.94
N GLY A 97 9.84 -6.14 2.87
CA GLY A 97 10.79 -7.21 3.23
C GLY A 97 10.17 -8.33 4.08
N THR A 98 8.88 -8.65 3.90
CA THR A 98 8.18 -9.68 4.68
C THR A 98 8.08 -11.01 3.94
N ARG A 99 7.83 -12.09 4.69
CA ARG A 99 7.81 -13.47 4.18
C ARG A 99 6.72 -13.62 3.10
N GLY A 100 7.11 -14.09 1.91
CA GLY A 100 6.19 -14.42 0.82
C GLY A 100 6.33 -13.56 -0.44
N GLU A 101 7.27 -12.61 -0.48
CA GLU A 101 7.46 -11.76 -1.66
C GLU A 101 8.52 -12.32 -2.62
N ILE A 102 8.29 -12.14 -3.92
CA ILE A 102 9.15 -12.64 -5.02
C ILE A 102 10.52 -11.94 -4.98
N ILE A 103 10.57 -10.71 -4.47
CA ILE A 103 11.76 -9.87 -4.44
C ILE A 103 12.35 -9.87 -3.03
N LYS A 104 13.63 -10.23 -2.93
CA LYS A 104 14.37 -10.26 -1.66
C LYS A 104 14.81 -8.84 -1.28
N ILE A 105 13.96 -8.12 -0.55
CA ILE A 105 14.36 -6.87 0.11
C ILE A 105 14.55 -7.09 1.62
N PRO A 106 15.42 -6.31 2.30
CA PRO A 106 15.66 -6.49 3.73
C PRO A 106 14.40 -6.22 4.54
N LYS A 107 14.23 -6.94 5.65
CA LYS A 107 13.08 -6.77 6.54
C LYS A 107 12.98 -5.33 7.02
N GLY A 108 11.78 -4.76 6.94
CA GLY A 108 11.53 -3.37 7.34
C GLY A 108 11.83 -2.32 6.26
N PHE A 109 12.13 -2.75 5.03
CA PHE A 109 12.21 -1.88 3.87
C PHE A 109 10.94 -1.99 3.02
N TYR A 110 10.63 -0.89 2.34
CA TYR A 110 9.59 -0.77 1.34
C TYR A 110 10.21 -0.36 0.01
N TYR A 111 9.69 -0.92 -1.07
CA TYR A 111 10.17 -0.63 -2.42
C TYR A 111 8.99 -0.53 -3.38
N LEU A 112 8.93 0.56 -4.15
CA LEU A 112 7.98 0.68 -5.26
C LEU A 112 8.59 0.04 -6.50
N GLN A 113 8.00 -1.08 -6.92
CA GLN A 113 8.50 -1.85 -8.06
C GLN A 113 8.10 -1.21 -9.39
N SER A 114 6.83 -0.81 -9.52
CA SER A 114 6.29 -0.27 -10.76
C SER A 114 5.01 0.53 -10.49
N LEU A 115 4.76 1.53 -11.33
CA LEU A 115 3.49 2.25 -11.41
C LEU A 115 2.60 1.72 -12.57
N GLU A 116 3.10 0.78 -13.37
CA GLU A 116 2.40 0.25 -14.57
C GLU A 116 1.65 -1.05 -14.25
N ILE A 117 2.17 -1.82 -13.28
CA ILE A 117 1.64 -3.14 -12.91
C ILE A 117 1.04 -3.04 -11.51
N PRO A 118 -0.18 -3.58 -11.28
CA PRO A 118 -0.76 -3.67 -9.94
C PRO A 118 0.02 -4.66 -9.07
N HIS A 119 -0.15 -4.58 -7.75
CA HIS A 119 0.39 -5.58 -6.85
C HIS A 119 -0.14 -6.98 -7.20
N PRO A 120 0.71 -8.03 -7.31
CA PRO A 120 0.28 -9.37 -7.76
C PRO A 120 -0.75 -10.01 -6.84
N SER A 121 -0.73 -9.68 -5.54
CA SER A 121 -1.74 -10.13 -4.57
C SER A 121 -2.99 -9.26 -4.50
N PHE A 122 -3.10 -8.21 -5.34
CA PHE A 122 -4.31 -7.41 -5.41
C PHE A 122 -5.39 -8.19 -6.15
N VAL A 123 -6.36 -8.70 -5.39
CA VAL A 123 -7.55 -9.34 -5.93
C VAL A 123 -8.64 -8.27 -6.02
N GLU A 124 -9.04 -7.92 -7.23
CA GLU A 124 -10.12 -6.94 -7.53
C GLU A 124 -11.40 -7.25 -6.73
N HIS A 125 -11.66 -8.53 -6.47
CA HIS A 125 -12.77 -9.01 -5.67
C HIS A 125 -12.28 -9.54 -4.31
N ARG A 126 -12.47 -8.77 -3.23
CA ARG A 126 -12.94 -9.45 -2.01
C ARG A 126 -14.26 -10.09 -2.40
N LYS A 127 -14.32 -11.42 -2.44
CA LYS A 127 -15.54 -12.17 -2.72
C LYS A 127 -16.68 -11.52 -1.94
N THR A 128 -17.63 -10.89 -2.63
CA THR A 128 -18.94 -10.53 -2.09
C THR A 128 -19.69 -11.84 -1.87
N GLY A 129 -19.37 -12.49 -0.77
CA GLY A 129 -19.96 -13.74 -0.32
C GLY A 129 -19.34 -13.96 1.05
N ILE A 130 -19.96 -13.54 2.13
CA ILE A 130 -21.31 -13.95 2.53
C ILE A 130 -22.03 -12.72 3.12
N ILE A 131 -23.07 -12.22 2.45
CA ILE A 131 -24.15 -11.47 3.11
C ILE A 131 -25.01 -12.53 3.79
N SER A 132 -24.56 -12.99 4.94
CA SER A 132 -25.45 -13.54 5.93
C SER A 132 -24.89 -13.07 7.25
N ASP A 133 -25.58 -12.13 7.89
CA ASP A 133 -25.41 -11.75 9.30
C ASP A 133 -25.78 -12.90 10.24
N ASP A 134 -25.56 -14.14 9.80
CA ASP A 134 -25.86 -15.34 10.53
C ASP A 134 -24.55 -15.92 11.08
N PHE A 135 -24.25 -15.48 12.30
CA PHE A 135 -23.05 -15.84 13.05
C PHE A 135 -22.88 -17.38 13.16
N GLU A 136 -23.97 -18.15 13.10
CA GLU A 136 -23.95 -19.60 13.19
C GLU A 136 -23.37 -20.27 11.93
N VAL A 137 -23.63 -19.73 10.75
CA VAL A 137 -23.09 -20.25 9.48
C VAL A 137 -21.57 -20.08 9.42
N LYS A 138 -21.06 -18.94 9.91
CA LYS A 138 -19.61 -18.68 10.05
C LYS A 138 -18.93 -19.69 10.98
N LYS A 139 -19.58 -20.06 12.09
CA LYS A 139 -19.04 -21.03 13.05
C LYS A 139 -18.92 -22.41 12.41
N ARG A 140 -19.90 -22.83 11.60
CA ARG A 140 -19.93 -24.15 10.95
C ARG A 140 -18.86 -24.30 9.85
N ILE A 141 -18.63 -23.27 9.04
CA ILE A 141 -17.58 -23.27 8.00
C ILE A 141 -16.19 -23.29 8.65
N CYS A 142 -15.98 -22.53 9.72
CA CYS A 142 -14.70 -22.50 10.43
C CYS A 142 -14.41 -23.82 11.16
N LEU A 143 -15.42 -24.44 11.78
CA LEU A 143 -15.30 -25.75 12.45
C LEU A 143 -15.00 -26.90 11.48
N SER A 144 -15.62 -26.91 10.29
CA SER A 144 -15.34 -27.92 9.26
C SER A 144 -13.88 -27.86 8.78
N MET A 145 -13.31 -26.66 8.69
CA MET A 145 -11.92 -26.47 8.26
C MET A 145 -10.90 -26.83 9.37
N CYS A 146 -11.29 -26.70 10.65
CA CYS A 146 -10.49 -27.16 11.79
C CYS A 146 -10.47 -28.70 11.90
N TYR A 147 -11.59 -29.38 11.65
CA TYR A 147 -11.65 -30.85 11.75
C TYR A 147 -10.76 -31.55 10.70
N LEU A 148 -10.72 -31.03 9.48
CA LEU A 148 -9.85 -31.55 8.41
C LEU A 148 -8.34 -31.40 8.71
N TRP A 149 -7.97 -30.50 9.61
CA TRP A 149 -6.57 -30.32 10.06
C TRP A 149 -6.21 -31.23 11.24
N PHE A 150 -7.20 -31.71 12.00
CA PHE A 150 -6.99 -32.58 13.15
C PHE A 150 -6.92 -34.08 12.77
N GLU A 151 -7.54 -34.50 11.67
CA GLU A 151 -7.50 -35.88 11.15
C GLU A 151 -6.23 -36.23 10.32
N ARG A 152 -5.29 -35.29 10.16
CA ARG A 152 -3.97 -35.55 9.54
C ARG A 152 -2.83 -35.59 10.58
N LYS A 153 -3.06 -36.29 11.69
CA LYS A 153 -2.00 -36.64 12.65
C LYS A 153 -2.04 -38.11 13.01
#